data_AF-A0A836WX29-F1
#
_entry.id   AF-A0A836WX29-F1
#
_cell.length_a   1.000
_cell.length_b   1.000
_cell.length_c   1.000
_cell.angle_alpha   90.00
_cell.angle_beta   90.00
_cell.angle_gamma   90.00
#
_symmetry.space_group_name_H-M   'P 1'
#
loop_
_entity.id
_entity.type
_entity.pdbx_description
1 polymer ?
#
loop_
_entity_poly.entity_id
_entity_poly.type
_entity_poly.pdbx_seq_one_letter_code
_entity_poly.pdbx_strand_id
1 'polypeptide(L)'
;MSKIMVKKPIVELEGDVQPDAIAQGFGSLGLMTSTLITPDGLTMESEAAHGTVTRHFRQHPKGVKTSTTPIASIFAWTRGLAFKAKLDNHYELRQFCRKLEKVFVDTVESGGMTKDLAFCVHGHAVNESHHLTTGAFLNKININLTEHF
;
A
#
# COMPACT_ATOMS: atom_id res chain seq x y z
N MET A 1 17.63 18.71 -7.94
CA MET A 1 17.51 18.64 -6.47
C MET A 1 18.19 17.38 -5.98
N SER A 2 19.15 17.54 -5.09
CA SER A 2 20.07 16.54 -4.56
C SER A 2 19.37 15.43 -3.77
N LYS A 3 19.65 14.17 -4.11
CA LYS A 3 19.32 12.99 -3.28
C LYS A 3 20.12 13.07 -1.97
N ILE A 4 19.46 13.41 -0.87
CA ILE A 4 20.00 13.16 0.47
C ILE A 4 19.56 11.76 0.85
N MET A 5 20.45 10.78 0.66
CA MET A 5 20.29 9.44 1.22
C MET A 5 21.04 9.44 2.55
N VAL A 6 20.30 9.52 3.66
CA VAL A 6 20.88 9.48 5.01
C VAL A 6 21.38 8.06 5.27
N LYS A 7 22.71 7.86 5.21
CA LYS A 7 23.40 6.63 5.61
C LYS A 7 23.71 6.66 7.12
N LYS A 8 22.69 6.73 7.98
CA LYS A 8 22.87 6.47 9.42
C LYS A 8 21.99 5.28 9.82
N PRO A 9 22.48 4.37 10.68
CA PRO A 9 21.60 3.41 11.33
C PRO A 9 20.58 4.22 12.13
N ILE A 10 19.31 4.10 11.74
CA ILE A 10 18.20 4.71 12.45
C ILE A 10 17.91 3.81 13.64
N VAL A 11 17.94 4.36 14.86
CA VAL A 11 17.59 3.60 16.07
C VAL A 11 16.09 3.30 16.08
N GLU A 12 15.66 2.20 16.71
CA GLU A 12 14.29 1.67 16.64
C GLU A 12 13.18 2.74 16.79
N LEU A 13 13.29 3.64 17.77
CA LEU A 13 12.32 4.72 17.99
C LEU A 13 12.31 5.77 16.86
N GLU A 14 13.48 6.11 16.30
CA GLU A 14 13.56 6.99 15.13
C GLU A 14 13.04 6.27 13.87
N GLY A 15 13.16 4.94 13.82
CA GLY A 15 12.68 4.08 12.74
C GLY A 15 11.17 3.87 12.74
N ASP A 16 10.49 4.18 13.84
CA ASP A 16 9.02 4.14 13.94
C ASP A 16 8.42 5.53 13.65
N VAL A 17 8.96 6.58 14.27
CA VAL A 17 8.41 7.95 14.17
C VAL A 17 8.69 8.62 12.82
N GLN A 18 9.90 8.46 12.27
CA GLN A 18 10.27 9.18 11.05
C GLN A 18 9.58 8.64 9.79
N PRO A 19 9.43 7.31 9.59
CA PRO A 19 8.76 6.81 8.40
C PRO A 19 7.29 7.17 8.32
N ASP A 20 6.57 7.25 9.44
CA ASP A 20 5.18 7.73 9.48
C ASP A 20 5.05 9.17 8.97
N ALA A 21 5.95 10.06 9.42
CA ALA A 21 5.97 11.45 8.94
C ALA A 21 6.29 11.53 7.44
N ILE A 22 7.21 10.67 6.95
CA ILE A 22 7.55 10.59 5.54
C ILE A 22 6.37 10.07 4.72
N ALA A 23 5.74 8.97 5.14
CA ALA A 23 4.62 8.35 4.45
C ALA A 23 3.40 9.28 4.37
N GLN A 24 3.12 10.02 5.46
CA GLN A 24 2.10 11.06 5.44
C GLN A 24 2.47 12.23 4.50
N GLY A 25 3.76 12.58 4.42
CA GLY A 25 4.29 13.57 3.46
C GLY A 25 4.21 13.13 1.99
N PHE A 26 4.20 11.82 1.72
CA PHE A 26 3.97 11.23 0.40
C PHE A 26 2.48 10.93 0.11
N GLY A 27 1.58 11.34 1.00
CA GLY A 27 0.13 11.30 0.79
C GLY A 27 -0.59 10.60 1.93
N SER A 28 -0.40 9.28 2.06
CA SER A 28 -1.12 8.44 3.02
C SER A 28 -0.20 7.36 3.58
N LEU A 29 -0.33 7.06 4.88
CA LEU A 29 0.33 5.91 5.53
C LEU A 29 0.04 4.59 4.80
N GLY A 30 -1.12 4.47 4.14
CA GLY A 30 -1.48 3.29 3.37
C GLY A 30 -0.74 3.12 2.04
N LEU A 31 0.17 4.03 1.70
CA LEU A 31 1.07 3.94 0.54
C LEU A 31 2.48 3.45 0.93
N MET A 32 2.72 3.13 2.20
CA MET A 32 4.02 2.64 2.68
C MET A 32 4.02 1.12 2.85
N THR A 33 5.12 0.51 2.39
CA THR A 33 5.44 -0.89 2.66
C THR A 33 6.53 -0.98 3.72
N SER A 34 6.44 -1.95 4.62
CA SER A 34 7.51 -2.31 5.57
C SER A 34 8.05 -3.70 5.23
N THR A 35 9.37 -3.84 5.21
CA THR A 35 10.03 -5.14 5.01
C THR A 35 11.26 -5.24 5.88
N LEU A 36 11.37 -6.31 6.64
CA LEU A 36 12.55 -6.67 7.42
C LEU A 36 13.33 -7.75 6.67
N ILE A 37 14.64 -7.56 6.46
CA ILE A 37 15.50 -8.54 5.78
C ILE A 37 16.65 -8.91 6.74
N THR A 38 16.93 -10.21 6.88
CA THR A 38 18.06 -10.69 7.69
C THR A 38 19.41 -10.35 7.04
N PRO A 39 20.51 -10.25 7.80
CA PRO A 39 21.83 -9.89 7.26
C PRO A 39 22.35 -10.84 6.16
N ASP A 40 21.95 -12.11 6.19
CA ASP A 40 22.29 -13.10 5.16
C ASP A 40 21.49 -12.92 3.85
N GLY A 41 20.43 -12.10 3.86
CA GLY A 41 19.56 -11.83 2.73
C GLY A 41 18.65 -13.01 2.34
N LEU A 42 18.54 -14.05 3.18
CA LEU A 42 17.79 -15.27 2.89
C LEU A 42 16.39 -15.28 3.51
N THR A 43 16.18 -14.49 4.56
CA THR A 43 14.88 -14.38 5.24
C THR A 43 14.37 -12.96 5.11
N MET A 44 13.08 -12.83 4.79
CA MET A 44 12.39 -11.55 4.76
C MET A 44 11.00 -11.67 5.40
N GLU A 45 10.64 -10.67 6.18
CA GLU A 45 9.29 -10.41 6.65
C GLU A 45 8.76 -9.16 5.93
N SER A 46 7.47 -9.15 5.59
CA SER A 46 6.82 -8.04 4.89
C SER A 46 5.43 -7.80 5.44
N GLU A 47 5.18 -6.55 5.82
CA GLU A 47 3.93 -6.12 6.46
C GLU A 47 3.42 -4.80 5.90
N ALA A 48 2.17 -4.48 6.23
CA ALA A 48 1.64 -3.14 6.05
C ALA A 48 2.14 -2.28 7.20
N ALA A 49 2.75 -1.12 6.90
CA ALA A 49 3.33 -0.24 7.92
C ALA A 49 2.28 0.42 8.84
N HIS A 50 0.99 0.36 8.49
CA HIS A 50 -0.08 0.97 9.27
C HIS A 50 -0.72 -0.01 10.25
N GLY A 51 -1.28 0.51 11.35
CA GLY A 51 -2.08 -0.28 12.29
C GLY A 51 -3.42 -0.79 11.73
N THR A 52 -4.22 -1.44 12.57
CA THR A 52 -5.43 -2.20 12.17
C THR A 52 -6.67 -1.36 11.78
N VAL A 53 -6.53 -0.03 11.68
CA VAL A 53 -7.61 0.90 11.28
C VAL A 53 -8.89 0.70 12.11
N THR A 54 -8.75 0.59 13.44
CA THR A 54 -9.82 0.24 14.40
C THR A 54 -11.09 1.07 14.24
N ARG A 55 -10.98 2.34 13.84
CA ARG A 55 -12.15 3.20 13.58
C ARG A 55 -13.05 2.62 12.50
N HIS A 56 -12.49 2.23 11.35
CA HIS A 56 -13.25 1.64 10.26
C HIS A 56 -13.74 0.23 10.62
N PHE A 57 -12.94 -0.55 11.36
CA PHE A 57 -13.37 -1.85 11.87
C PHE A 57 -14.63 -1.75 12.74
N ARG A 58 -14.74 -0.76 13.64
CA ARG A 58 -15.94 -0.54 14.46
C ARG A 58 -17.19 -0.10 13.67
N GLN A 59 -16.99 0.46 12.47
CA GLN A 59 -18.06 0.91 11.57
C GLN A 59 -18.59 -0.22 10.69
N HIS A 60 -17.72 -1.15 10.29
CA HIS A 60 -18.05 -2.21 9.34
C HIS A 60 -19.21 -3.13 9.79
N PRO A 61 -19.25 -3.68 11.02
CA PRO A 61 -20.38 -4.50 11.50
C PRO A 61 -21.70 -3.74 11.59
N LYS A 62 -21.66 -2.41 11.62
CA LYS A 62 -22.86 -1.55 11.68
C LYS A 62 -23.44 -1.25 10.30
N GLY A 63 -22.87 -1.81 9.23
CA GLY A 63 -23.28 -1.54 7.85
C GLY A 63 -22.88 -0.16 7.34
N VAL A 64 -22.05 0.58 8.08
CA VAL A 64 -21.55 1.89 7.64
C VAL A 64 -20.51 1.65 6.54
N LYS A 65 -20.69 2.32 5.39
CA LYS A 65 -19.74 2.26 4.28
C LYS A 65 -18.37 2.76 4.72
N THR A 66 -17.33 1.94 4.54
CA THR A 66 -15.94 2.29 4.83
C THR A 66 -15.12 2.43 3.54
N SER A 67 -14.06 3.23 3.62
CA SER A 67 -13.10 3.45 2.53
C SER A 67 -11.69 3.41 3.13
N THR A 68 -11.28 2.19 3.46
CA THR A 68 -9.92 1.88 3.90
C THR A 68 -9.09 1.54 2.68
N THR A 69 -7.93 2.17 2.50
CA THR A 69 -6.98 1.77 1.46
C THR A 69 -6.40 0.37 1.76
N PRO A 70 -6.48 -0.59 0.82
CA PRO A 70 -5.87 -1.91 0.99
C PRO A 70 -4.45 -2.00 0.39
N ILE A 71 -3.89 -0.90 -0.13
CA ILE A 71 -2.66 -0.91 -0.95
C ILE A 71 -1.48 -1.48 -0.18
N ALA A 72 -1.15 -0.93 0.99
CA ALA A 72 -0.06 -1.43 1.82
C ALA A 72 -0.21 -2.91 2.18
N SER A 73 -1.42 -3.37 2.51
CA SER A 73 -1.69 -4.79 2.82
C SER A 73 -1.47 -5.70 1.61
N ILE A 74 -1.90 -5.29 0.42
CA ILE A 74 -1.65 -6.06 -0.81
C ILE A 74 -0.17 -6.03 -1.18
N PHE A 75 0.50 -4.89 -0.98
CA PHE A 75 1.91 -4.77 -1.28
C PHE A 75 2.76 -5.58 -0.32
N ALA A 76 2.35 -5.78 0.94
CA ALA A 76 2.99 -6.74 1.83
C ALA A 76 2.99 -8.15 1.20
N TRP A 77 1.85 -8.61 0.67
CA TRP A 77 1.77 -9.88 -0.05
C TRP A 77 2.67 -9.92 -1.28
N THR A 78 2.62 -8.91 -2.16
CA THR A 78 3.42 -8.92 -3.39
C THR A 78 4.92 -8.86 -3.11
N ARG A 79 5.35 -8.15 -2.06
CA ARG A 79 6.76 -8.10 -1.64
C ARG A 79 7.24 -9.45 -1.15
N GLY A 80 6.50 -10.09 -0.23
CA GLY A 80 6.81 -11.43 0.26
C GLY A 80 6.89 -12.47 -0.87
N LEU A 81 5.90 -12.47 -1.76
CA LEU A 81 5.87 -13.36 -2.92
C LEU A 81 7.01 -13.08 -3.92
N ALA A 82 7.32 -11.81 -4.19
CA ALA A 82 8.42 -11.44 -5.07
C ALA A 82 9.79 -11.85 -4.50
N PHE A 83 9.96 -11.77 -3.18
CA PHE A 83 11.16 -12.26 -2.50
C PHE A 83 11.27 -13.79 -2.64
N LYS A 84 10.17 -14.51 -2.40
CA LYS A 84 10.15 -15.97 -2.59
C LYS A 84 10.44 -16.35 -4.05
N ALA A 85 9.84 -15.66 -5.00
CA ALA A 85 10.09 -15.85 -6.43
C ALA A 85 11.56 -15.62 -6.81
N LYS A 86 12.24 -14.67 -6.16
CA LYS A 86 13.68 -14.42 -6.34
C LYS A 86 14.52 -15.60 -5.85
N LEU A 87 14.23 -16.13 -4.65
CA LEU A 87 14.97 -17.26 -4.08
C LEU A 87 14.80 -18.53 -4.93
N ASP A 88 13.62 -18.74 -5.50
CA ASP A 88 13.29 -19.92 -6.28
C ASP A 88 13.57 -19.76 -7.78
N ASN A 89 14.08 -18.60 -8.21
CA ASN A 89 14.22 -18.22 -9.62
C ASN A 89 12.91 -18.38 -10.44
N HIS A 90 11.76 -18.12 -9.82
CA HIS A 90 10.44 -18.28 -10.42
C HIS A 90 10.00 -17.00 -11.13
N TYR A 91 10.17 -16.97 -12.45
CA TYR A 91 9.94 -15.77 -13.25
C TYR A 91 8.46 -15.32 -13.25
N GLU A 92 7.54 -16.25 -13.43
CA GLU A 92 6.10 -16.02 -13.58
C GLU A 92 5.50 -15.40 -12.31
N LEU A 93 5.85 -15.95 -11.14
CA LEU A 93 5.41 -15.39 -9.86
C LEU A 93 5.91 -13.96 -9.67
N ARG A 94 7.17 -13.69 -10.03
CA ARG A 94 7.73 -12.33 -9.99
C ARG A 94 6.99 -11.38 -10.94
N GLN A 95 6.63 -11.83 -12.14
CA GLN A 95 5.85 -11.01 -13.06
C GLN A 95 4.43 -10.75 -12.54
N PHE A 96 3.79 -11.75 -11.95
CA PHE A 96 2.47 -11.59 -11.33
C PHE A 96 2.50 -10.50 -10.24
N CYS A 97 3.47 -10.54 -9.32
CA CYS A 97 3.61 -9.52 -8.27
C CYS A 97 3.76 -8.11 -8.86
N ARG A 98 4.64 -7.94 -9.87
CA ARG A 98 4.86 -6.65 -10.53
C ARG A 98 3.62 -6.13 -11.25
N LYS A 99 2.88 -7.02 -11.92
CA LYS A 99 1.63 -6.69 -12.61
C LYS A 99 0.57 -6.26 -11.61
N LEU A 100 0.40 -7.00 -10.52
CA LEU A 100 -0.57 -6.66 -9.49
C LEU A 100 -0.27 -5.29 -8.88
N GLU A 101 0.99 -5.02 -8.50
CA GLU A 101 1.39 -3.70 -8.00
C GLU A 101 1.09 -2.58 -9.02
N LYS A 102 1.39 -2.82 -10.31
CA LYS A 102 1.10 -1.86 -11.38
C LYS A 102 -0.39 -1.58 -11.53
N VAL A 103 -1.26 -2.59 -11.44
CA VAL A 103 -2.72 -2.41 -11.52
C VAL A 103 -3.22 -1.46 -10.43
N PHE A 104 -2.70 -1.58 -9.20
CA PHE A 104 -3.06 -0.66 -8.12
C PHE A 104 -2.63 0.79 -8.41
N VAL A 105 -1.39 0.97 -8.87
CA VAL A 105 -0.88 2.31 -9.24
C VAL A 105 -1.72 2.91 -10.37
N ASP A 106 -1.91 2.20 -11.47
CA ASP A 106 -2.66 2.68 -12.64
C ASP A 106 -4.13 2.99 -12.28
N THR A 107 -4.72 2.23 -11.35
CA THR A 107 -6.10 2.46 -10.89
C THR A 107 -6.21 3.76 -10.10
N VAL A 108 -5.23 4.07 -9.24
CA VAL A 108 -5.19 5.33 -8.49
C VAL A 108 -4.91 6.50 -9.43
N GLU A 109 -3.94 6.36 -10.34
CA GLU A 109 -3.59 7.40 -11.33
C GLU A 109 -4.74 7.72 -12.29
N SER A 110 -5.61 6.74 -12.60
CA SER A 110 -6.85 6.95 -13.36
C SER A 110 -8.02 7.49 -12.52
N GLY A 111 -7.78 7.88 -11.26
CA GLY A 111 -8.76 8.50 -10.37
C GLY A 111 -9.59 7.53 -9.55
N GLY A 112 -9.41 6.21 -9.71
CA GLY A 112 -10.03 5.22 -8.82
C GLY A 112 -9.27 5.13 -7.52
N MET A 113 -9.73 5.80 -6.46
CA MET A 113 -8.99 5.84 -5.19
C MET A 113 -9.89 5.79 -3.97
N THR A 114 -9.32 5.45 -2.81
CA THR A 114 -10.00 5.47 -1.51
C THR A 114 -10.00 6.87 -0.88
N LYS A 115 -10.81 7.06 0.15
CA LYS A 115 -11.10 8.37 0.74
C LYS A 115 -9.86 9.06 1.30
N ASP A 116 -8.93 8.29 1.85
CA ASP A 116 -7.66 8.81 2.35
C ASP A 116 -6.82 9.43 1.22
N LEU A 117 -6.71 8.76 0.08
CA LEU A 117 -6.01 9.28 -1.11
C LEU A 117 -6.74 10.47 -1.73
N ALA A 118 -8.07 10.40 -1.83
CA ALA A 118 -8.87 11.52 -2.31
C ALA A 118 -8.73 12.76 -1.41
N PHE A 119 -8.56 12.57 -0.11
CA PHE A 119 -8.27 13.66 0.82
C PHE A 119 -6.89 14.28 0.56
N CYS A 120 -5.88 13.51 0.18
CA CYS A 120 -4.57 14.05 -0.21
C CYS A 120 -4.65 14.97 -1.45
N VAL A 121 -5.55 14.65 -2.39
CA VAL A 121 -5.71 15.41 -3.64
C VAL A 121 -6.64 16.61 -3.47
N HIS A 122 -7.76 16.44 -2.79
CA HIS A 122 -8.85 17.43 -2.72
C HIS A 122 -8.97 18.15 -1.37
N GLY A 123 -8.21 17.73 -0.35
CA GLY A 123 -8.30 18.27 1.01
C GLY A 123 -9.73 18.24 1.56
N HIS A 124 -10.15 19.36 2.15
CA HIS A 124 -11.50 19.50 2.72
C HIS A 124 -12.63 19.53 1.68
N ALA A 125 -12.32 19.66 0.39
CA ALA A 125 -13.32 19.60 -0.69
C ALA A 125 -13.65 18.17 -1.12
N VAL A 126 -13.12 17.14 -0.42
CA VAL A 126 -13.43 15.75 -0.71
C VAL A 126 -14.94 15.47 -0.54
N ASN A 127 -15.54 14.82 -1.53
CA ASN A 127 -16.94 14.41 -1.50
C ASN A 127 -17.06 12.94 -1.98
N GLU A 128 -18.28 12.40 -1.99
CA GLU A 128 -18.54 11.00 -2.35
C GLU A 128 -18.17 10.66 -3.80
N SER A 129 -18.17 11.62 -4.73
CA SER A 129 -17.76 11.38 -6.12
C SER A 129 -16.24 11.25 -6.31
N HIS A 130 -15.44 11.73 -5.33
CA HIS A 130 -13.98 11.71 -5.41
C HIS A 130 -13.36 10.39 -4.94
N HIS A 131 -14.13 9.46 -4.37
CA HIS A 131 -13.57 8.23 -3.79
C HIS A 131 -14.51 7.03 -3.87
N LEU A 132 -13.91 5.85 -3.72
CA LEU A 132 -14.60 4.56 -3.69
C LEU A 132 -14.65 4.00 -2.27
N THR A 133 -15.66 3.20 -1.96
CA THR A 133 -15.64 2.34 -0.77
C THR A 133 -14.56 1.27 -0.92
N THR A 134 -14.13 0.64 0.17
CA THR A 134 -13.11 -0.43 0.13
C THR A 134 -13.51 -1.54 -0.86
N GLY A 135 -14.77 -1.98 -0.82
CA GLY A 135 -15.29 -3.01 -1.72
C GLY A 135 -15.34 -2.57 -3.18
N ALA A 136 -15.78 -1.33 -3.46
CA ALA A 136 -15.82 -0.81 -4.82
C ALA A 136 -14.41 -0.63 -5.41
N PHE A 137 -13.44 -0.19 -4.60
CA PHE A 137 -12.04 -0.09 -5.00
C PHE A 137 -11.46 -1.47 -5.33
N LEU A 138 -11.63 -2.47 -4.46
CA LEU A 138 -11.16 -3.85 -4.72
C LEU A 138 -11.84 -4.46 -5.96
N ASN A 139 -13.12 -4.21 -6.18
CA ASN A 139 -13.80 -4.65 -7.40
C ASN A 139 -13.20 -3.99 -8.65
N LYS A 140 -12.88 -2.69 -8.59
CA LYS A 140 -12.23 -1.98 -9.70
C LYS A 140 -10.84 -2.54 -9.99
N ILE A 141 -10.06 -2.85 -8.96
CA ILE A 141 -8.78 -3.56 -9.10
C ILE A 141 -8.98 -4.92 -9.78
N ASN A 142 -9.95 -5.72 -9.34
CA ASN A 142 -10.20 -7.03 -9.93
C ASN A 142 -10.54 -6.93 -11.42
N ILE A 143 -11.43 -5.99 -11.80
CA ILE A 143 -11.77 -5.72 -13.20
C ILE A 143 -10.52 -5.36 -13.99
N ASN A 144 -9.74 -4.38 -13.52
CA ASN A 144 -8.52 -3.93 -14.20
C ASN A 144 -7.46 -5.04 -14.30
N LEU A 145 -7.39 -5.94 -13.32
CA LEU A 145 -6.49 -7.08 -13.35
C LEU A 145 -6.92 -8.10 -14.41
N THR A 146 -8.22 -8.36 -14.57
CA THR A 146 -8.76 -9.36 -15.51
C THR A 146 -8.93 -8.87 -16.94
N GLU A 147 -9.15 -7.57 -17.16
CA GLU A 147 -9.36 -7.01 -18.50
C GLU A 147 -8.06 -6.68 -19.22
N HIS A 148 -6.99 -6.40 -18.47
CA HIS A 148 -5.70 -6.00 -19.03
C HIS A 148 -4.66 -7.11 -19.06
N PHE A 149 -4.93 -8.30 -18.50
CA PHE A 149 -3.97 -9.40 -18.35
C PHE A 149 -4.60 -10.78 -18.36
#